data_AF-I1R159-F1
#
_entry.id   AF-I1R159-F1
#
_cell.length_a   1.000
_cell.length_b   1.000
_cell.length_c   1.000
_cell.angle_alpha   90.00
_cell.angle_beta   90.00
_cell.angle_gamma   90.00
#
_symmetry.space_group_name_H-M   'P 1'
#
loop_
_entity.id
_entity.type
_entity.pdbx_description
1 polymer ?
#
loop_
_entity_poly.entity_id
_entity_poly.type
_entity_poly.pdbx_seq_one_letter_code
_entity_poly.pdbx_strand_id
1 'polypeptide(L)'
;MDDGVTVSPLVRIAGFVSLFAKAKNESCFSISSCEVLRFSHSIPFYRTNGNERVGVAEGTRGTKYAIGKIVDSTEAFTLFGYLTKVDGYISVFKPDVRRGILKIPVKENLRFSHRIPSFCLTKEKGGKLHDCYELDPAAVPDVFLHKN
;
A
#
# COMPACT_ATOMS: atom_id res chain seq x y z
N MET A 1 2.25 11.37 -24.73
CA MET A 1 1.28 10.28 -24.88
C MET A 1 1.09 9.72 -23.48
N ASP A 2 -0.15 9.52 -23.05
CA ASP A 2 -0.44 9.02 -21.71
C ASP A 2 -0.09 7.52 -21.67
N ASP A 3 1.04 7.19 -21.04
CA ASP A 3 1.50 5.82 -20.87
C ASP A 3 0.62 5.13 -19.83
N GLY A 4 -0.59 4.73 -20.24
CA GLY A 4 -1.57 4.07 -19.39
C GLY A 4 -1.06 2.76 -18.79
N VAL A 5 -1.80 2.22 -17.83
CA VAL A 5 -1.45 0.97 -17.14
C VAL A 5 -2.14 -0.21 -17.80
N THR A 6 -1.41 -1.28 -18.08
CA THR A 6 -1.99 -2.55 -18.55
C THR A 6 -2.52 -3.35 -17.36
N VAL A 7 -3.82 -3.63 -17.35
CA VAL A 7 -4.51 -4.43 -16.35
C VAL A 7 -4.66 -5.86 -16.85
N SER A 8 -4.25 -6.84 -16.04
CA SER A 8 -4.47 -8.27 -16.30
C SER A 8 -5.58 -8.80 -15.40
N PRO A 9 -6.70 -9.32 -15.94
CA PRO A 9 -7.75 -9.91 -15.13
C PRO A 9 -7.27 -11.16 -14.40
N LEU A 10 -7.73 -11.34 -13.16
CA LEU A 10 -7.44 -12.50 -12.33
C LEU A 10 -8.73 -13.28 -12.02
N VAL A 11 -8.66 -14.60 -12.10
CA VAL A 11 -9.76 -15.52 -11.73
C VAL A 11 -9.36 -16.33 -10.51
N ARG A 12 -10.31 -16.56 -9.61
CA ARG A 12 -10.09 -17.39 -8.42
C ARG A 12 -9.81 -18.83 -8.83
N ILE A 13 -8.76 -19.43 -8.26
CA ILE A 13 -8.42 -20.84 -8.49
C ILE A 13 -9.40 -21.72 -7.73
N ALA A 14 -10.01 -22.71 -8.41
CA ALA A 14 -10.92 -23.65 -7.79
C ALA A 14 -10.25 -24.41 -6.62
N GLY A 15 -10.97 -24.57 -5.51
CA GLY A 15 -10.45 -25.22 -4.30
C GLY A 15 -9.68 -24.28 -3.36
N PHE A 16 -9.53 -23.00 -3.71
CA PHE A 16 -8.87 -22.00 -2.87
C PHE A 16 -9.80 -20.81 -2.60
N VAL A 17 -9.81 -20.34 -1.35
CA VAL A 17 -10.62 -19.19 -0.93
C VAL A 17 -9.98 -17.87 -1.38
N SER A 18 -8.66 -17.81 -1.44
CA SER A 18 -7.88 -16.57 -1.62
C SER A 18 -6.77 -16.63 -2.69
N LEU A 19 -6.69 -17.70 -3.49
CA LEU A 19 -5.73 -17.76 -4.61
C LEU A 19 -6.39 -17.38 -5.93
N PHE A 20 -5.68 -16.56 -6.70
CA PHE A 20 -6.11 -16.07 -8.01
C PHE A 20 -4.98 -16.24 -9.02
N ALA A 21 -5.33 -16.56 -10.27
CA ALA A 21 -4.41 -16.68 -11.38
C ALA A 21 -4.86 -15.78 -12.53
N LYS A 22 -3.95 -15.43 -13.44
CA LYS A 22 -4.29 -14.68 -14.65
C LYS A 22 -5.37 -15.43 -15.44
N ALA A 23 -6.43 -14.73 -15.82
CA ALA A 23 -7.47 -15.26 -16.68
C ALA A 23 -6.87 -15.67 -18.02
N LYS A 24 -7.01 -16.94 -18.40
CA LYS A 24 -6.52 -17.42 -19.71
C LYS A 24 -7.36 -16.91 -20.88
N ASN A 25 -8.64 -16.63 -20.62
CA ASN A 25 -9.63 -16.30 -21.64
C ASN A 25 -10.05 -14.83 -21.64
N GLU A 26 -9.46 -14.00 -20.78
CA GLU A 26 -9.73 -12.56 -20.75
C GLU A 26 -8.47 -11.81 -21.16
N SER A 27 -8.60 -10.89 -22.11
CA SER A 27 -7.49 -10.07 -22.58
C SER A 27 -7.15 -8.99 -21.55
N CYS A 28 -5.88 -8.64 -21.46
CA CYS A 28 -5.48 -7.43 -20.75
C CYS A 28 -6.12 -6.20 -21.40
N PHE A 29 -6.39 -5.16 -20.60
CA PHE A 29 -6.88 -3.87 -21.10
C PHE A 29 -6.05 -2.73 -20.52
N SER A 30 -6.04 -1.59 -21.22
CA SER A 30 -5.28 -0.41 -20.79
C SER A 30 -6.20 0.60 -20.13
N ILE A 31 -5.77 1.15 -19.01
CA ILE A 31 -6.43 2.28 -18.34
C ILE A 31 -5.55 3.51 -18.44
N SER A 32 -6.15 4.69 -18.55
CA SER A 32 -5.42 5.97 -18.49
C SER A 32 -4.74 6.13 -17.12
N SER A 33 -3.59 6.81 -17.08
CA SER A 33 -2.90 7.11 -15.82
C SER A 33 -3.78 7.91 -14.86
N CYS A 34 -4.74 8.69 -15.37
CA CYS A 34 -5.69 9.48 -14.60
C CYS A 34 -6.83 8.63 -13.99
N GLU A 35 -7.07 7.42 -14.51
CA GLU A 35 -8.12 6.52 -14.01
C GLU A 35 -7.60 5.44 -13.06
N VAL A 36 -6.30 5.41 -12.79
CA VAL A 36 -5.65 4.42 -11.91
C VAL A 36 -6.27 4.38 -10.51
N LEU A 37 -6.80 5.51 -10.03
CA LEU A 37 -7.49 5.60 -8.72
C LEU A 37 -8.82 4.83 -8.68
N ARG A 38 -9.37 4.36 -9.80
CA ARG A 38 -10.50 3.41 -9.81
C ARG A 38 -10.15 2.09 -9.09
N PHE A 39 -8.86 1.77 -8.98
CA PHE A 39 -8.33 0.65 -8.21
C PHE A 39 -7.87 1.11 -6.81
N SER A 40 -8.65 1.98 -6.16
CA SER A 40 -8.34 2.59 -4.85
C SER A 40 -8.05 1.61 -3.72
N HIS A 41 -8.33 0.32 -3.93
CA HIS A 41 -8.01 -0.77 -3.02
C HIS A 41 -6.95 -1.66 -3.67
N SER A 42 -5.66 -1.38 -3.41
CA SER A 42 -4.66 -2.44 -3.54
C SER A 42 -4.90 -3.41 -2.39
N ILE A 43 -5.36 -4.60 -2.73
CA ILE A 43 -5.45 -5.70 -1.77
C ILE A 43 -4.04 -6.26 -1.64
N PRO A 44 -3.45 -6.30 -0.44
CA PRO A 44 -2.17 -6.95 -0.24
C PRO A 44 -2.27 -8.38 -0.78
N PHE A 45 -1.42 -8.72 -1.73
CA PHE A 45 -1.31 -10.08 -2.24
C PHE A 45 0.12 -10.52 -2.09
N TYR A 46 0.29 -11.74 -1.59
CA TYR A 46 1.56 -12.42 -1.58
C TYR A 46 1.57 -13.29 -2.82
N ARG A 47 2.57 -13.10 -3.69
CA ARG A 47 2.83 -14.13 -4.68
C ARG A 47 3.43 -15.31 -3.94
N THR A 48 2.90 -16.48 -4.26
CA THR A 48 3.35 -17.77 -3.74
C THR A 48 4.66 -18.18 -4.40
N ASN A 49 5.47 -18.96 -3.70
CA ASN A 49 6.73 -19.48 -4.24
C ASN A 49 6.52 -20.70 -5.14
N GLY A 50 5.29 -21.17 -5.29
CA GLY A 50 4.93 -22.27 -6.19
C GLY A 50 5.26 -23.65 -5.63
N ASN A 51 5.75 -23.72 -4.39
CA ASN A 51 6.08 -24.96 -3.68
C ASN A 51 5.06 -25.30 -2.58
N GLU A 52 4.07 -24.43 -2.32
CA GLU A 52 3.10 -24.64 -1.26
C GLU A 52 2.11 -25.76 -1.59
N ARG A 53 1.72 -25.90 -2.88
CA ARG A 53 0.89 -26.99 -3.43
C ARG A 53 1.12 -27.16 -4.95
N VAL A 54 0.89 -28.38 -5.47
CA VAL A 54 0.92 -28.69 -6.91
C VAL A 54 -0.01 -27.74 -7.68
N GLY A 55 0.52 -27.06 -8.70
CA GLY A 55 -0.24 -26.18 -9.60
C GLY A 55 -0.12 -24.67 -9.34
N VAL A 56 0.71 -24.26 -8.38
CA VAL A 56 0.96 -22.84 -8.06
C VAL A 56 2.26 -22.37 -8.73
N ALA A 57 2.24 -21.26 -9.47
CA ALA A 57 3.41 -20.74 -10.18
C ALA A 57 4.33 -19.92 -9.26
N GLU A 58 5.64 -19.98 -9.52
CA GLU A 58 6.70 -19.32 -8.74
C GLU A 58 6.73 -17.80 -8.94
N GLY A 59 6.80 -17.03 -7.85
CA GLY A 59 7.59 -15.81 -7.87
C GLY A 59 7.43 -14.89 -6.68
N THR A 60 8.51 -14.51 -5.99
CA THR A 60 8.58 -13.22 -5.29
C THR A 60 10.01 -12.68 -5.23
N ARG A 61 10.13 -11.35 -5.35
CA ARG A 61 11.25 -10.57 -4.82
C ARG A 61 10.69 -9.66 -3.74
N GLY A 62 11.30 -9.66 -2.56
CA GLY A 62 10.87 -8.84 -1.42
C GLY A 62 10.91 -7.35 -1.71
N THR A 63 9.75 -6.72 -1.77
CA THR A 63 9.60 -5.26 -1.90
C THR A 63 9.60 -4.63 -0.52
N LYS A 64 10.41 -3.57 -0.34
CA LYS A 64 10.40 -2.75 0.88
C LYS A 64 9.33 -1.66 0.74
N TYR A 65 8.31 -1.69 1.60
CA TYR A 65 7.30 -0.65 1.66
C TYR A 65 7.72 0.49 2.59
N ALA A 66 7.03 1.63 2.50
CA ALA A 66 7.10 2.72 3.46
C ALA A 66 5.67 3.16 3.82
N ILE A 67 5.47 3.59 5.06
CA ILE A 67 4.21 4.17 5.53
C ILE A 67 4.38 5.68 5.60
N GLY A 68 3.37 6.41 5.16
CA GLY A 68 3.38 7.87 5.18
C GLY A 68 2.01 8.47 4.88
N LYS A 69 1.94 9.79 4.91
CA LYS A 69 0.75 10.58 4.56
C LYS A 69 1.00 11.37 3.29
N ILE A 70 -0.06 11.55 2.50
CA ILE A 70 -0.08 12.56 1.45
C ILE A 70 -0.25 13.92 2.13
N VAL A 71 0.72 14.80 1.96
CA VAL A 71 0.72 16.16 2.52
C VAL A 71 0.01 17.13 1.59
N ASP A 72 0.26 16.99 0.29
CA ASP A 72 -0.33 17.79 -0.77
C ASP A 72 -0.35 16.99 -2.07
N SER A 73 -1.23 17.35 -2.99
CA SER A 73 -1.33 16.72 -4.31
C SER A 73 -1.77 17.75 -5.33
N THR A 74 -1.05 17.80 -6.45
CA THR A 74 -1.30 18.69 -7.59
C THR A 74 -1.33 17.87 -8.87
N GLU A 75 -1.74 18.50 -9.98
CA GLU A 75 -1.69 17.89 -11.32
C GLU A 75 -0.26 17.47 -11.76
N ALA A 76 0.79 17.98 -11.12
CA ALA A 76 2.17 17.69 -11.48
C ALA A 76 2.87 16.70 -10.51
N PHE A 77 2.49 16.70 -9.24
CA PHE A 77 3.14 15.89 -8.21
C PHE A 77 2.28 15.66 -6.97
N THR A 78 2.66 14.63 -6.22
CA THR A 78 2.17 14.31 -4.87
C THR A 78 3.30 14.51 -3.86
N LEU A 79 3.04 15.21 -2.76
CA LEU A 79 3.97 15.33 -1.63
C LEU A 79 3.66 14.24 -0.60
N PHE A 80 4.66 13.42 -0.30
CA PHE A 80 4.56 12.31 0.64
C PHE A 80 5.42 12.59 1.87
N GLY A 81 4.81 12.62 3.05
CA GLY A 81 5.48 12.71 4.33
C GLY A 81 5.60 11.34 4.97
N TYR A 82 6.82 10.94 5.33
CA TYR A 82 7.04 9.65 5.99
C TYR A 82 6.45 9.63 7.40
N LEU A 83 5.96 8.46 7.80
CA LEU A 83 5.55 8.16 9.15
C LEU A 83 6.47 7.09 9.74
N THR A 84 6.82 7.24 11.01
CA THR A 84 7.55 6.24 11.78
C THR A 84 6.73 5.78 12.98
N LYS A 85 6.88 4.52 13.37
CA LYS A 85 6.15 3.95 14.49
C LYS A 85 6.59 4.61 15.80
N VAL A 86 5.64 4.79 16.71
CA VAL A 86 5.90 5.24 18.08
C VAL A 86 6.15 4.01 18.96
N ASP A 87 7.30 4.00 19.63
CA ASP A 87 7.68 2.89 20.52
C ASP A 87 6.67 2.70 21.65
N GLY A 88 6.41 1.42 21.98
CA GLY A 88 5.44 1.04 23.02
C GLY A 88 3.99 0.99 22.57
N TYR A 89 3.69 1.35 21.31
CA TYR A 89 2.36 1.27 20.72
C TYR A 89 2.33 0.26 19.57
N ILE A 90 1.17 -0.36 19.33
CA ILE A 90 1.03 -1.38 18.29
C ILE A 90 0.97 -0.73 16.90
N SER A 91 0.09 0.26 16.73
CA SER A 91 -0.22 0.88 15.44
C SER A 91 -0.24 2.41 15.47
N VAL A 92 0.46 3.02 16.44
CA VAL A 92 0.58 4.49 16.51
C VAL A 92 1.84 4.93 15.77
N PHE A 93 1.68 5.90 14.87
CA PHE A 93 2.73 6.44 14.03
C PHE A 93 2.80 7.96 14.15
N LYS A 94 3.97 8.55 13.92
CA LYS A 94 4.20 9.99 13.94
C LYS A 94 4.99 10.46 12.72
N PRO A 95 4.90 11.74 12.33
CA PRO A 95 5.74 12.30 11.28
C PRO A 95 7.23 12.01 11.51
N ASP A 96 7.88 11.44 10.49
CA ASP A 96 9.33 11.26 10.47
C ASP A 96 10.00 12.53 9.90
N VAL A 97 10.24 13.48 10.80
CA VAL A 97 10.88 14.76 10.46
C VAL A 97 12.29 14.57 9.89
N ARG A 98 12.97 13.46 10.20
CA ARG A 98 14.34 13.19 9.73
C ARG A 98 14.36 12.81 8.26
N ARG A 99 13.34 12.07 7.80
CA ARG A 99 13.20 11.68 6.38
C ARG A 99 12.63 12.79 5.49
N GLY A 100 11.92 13.74 6.07
CA GLY A 100 11.36 14.89 5.36
C GLY A 100 10.22 14.53 4.41
N ILE A 101 9.99 15.41 3.42
CA ILE A 101 8.93 15.26 2.41
C ILE A 101 9.55 14.75 1.11
N LEU A 102 8.98 13.67 0.56
CA LEU A 102 9.29 13.15 -0.76
C LEU A 102 8.31 13.74 -1.78
N LYS A 103 8.84 14.37 -2.83
CA LYS A 103 8.05 14.78 -4.00
C LYS A 103 7.99 13.62 -5.00
N ILE A 104 6.80 13.11 -5.25
CA ILE A 104 6.53 12.02 -6.19
C ILE A 104 5.86 12.60 -7.44
N PRO A 105 6.50 12.56 -8.61
CA PRO A 105 5.85 12.97 -9.87
C PRO A 105 4.59 12.15 -10.14
N VAL A 106 3.56 12.73 -10.76
CA VAL A 106 2.28 12.04 -11.03
C VAL A 106 2.45 10.75 -11.83
N LYS A 107 3.41 10.72 -12.78
CA LYS A 107 3.76 9.50 -13.54
C LYS A 107 4.25 8.33 -12.66
N GLU A 108 4.54 8.59 -11.38
CA GLU A 108 5.00 7.62 -10.40
C GLU A 108 3.95 7.37 -9.30
N ASN A 109 2.69 7.78 -9.49
CA ASN A 109 1.61 7.55 -8.54
C ASN A 109 1.37 6.04 -8.26
N LEU A 110 1.82 5.14 -9.13
CA LEU A 110 1.82 3.69 -8.91
C LEU A 110 2.70 3.25 -7.72
N ARG A 111 3.54 4.13 -7.17
CA ARG A 111 4.25 3.90 -5.91
C ARG A 111 3.30 3.83 -4.72
N PHE A 112 2.12 4.46 -4.81
CA PHE A 112 1.08 4.35 -3.80
C PHE A 112 0.28 3.10 -4.05
N SER A 113 0.38 2.18 -3.10
CA SER A 113 -0.31 0.92 -3.19
C SER A 113 -1.63 1.00 -2.41
N HIS A 114 -1.61 1.32 -1.11
CA HIS A 114 -2.77 1.14 -0.23
C HIS A 114 -3.06 2.42 0.56
N ARG A 115 -4.34 2.74 0.76
CA ARG A 115 -4.76 3.71 1.77
C ARG A 115 -5.04 2.99 3.07
N ILE A 116 -4.29 3.33 4.11
CA ILE A 116 -4.48 2.78 5.46
C ILE A 116 -5.46 3.70 6.21
N PRO A 117 -6.59 3.18 6.74
CA PRO A 117 -7.45 3.96 7.61
C PRO A 117 -6.68 4.46 8.83
N SER A 118 -6.90 5.72 9.22
CA SER A 118 -6.17 6.36 10.30
C SER A 118 -7.03 7.33 11.09
N PHE A 119 -6.78 7.44 12.39
CA PHE A 119 -7.35 8.47 13.25
C PHE A 119 -6.23 9.38 13.82
N CYS A 120 -6.45 10.69 13.79
CA CYS A 120 -5.52 11.66 14.36
C CYS A 120 -5.72 11.77 15.87
N LEU A 121 -4.67 11.48 16.63
CA LEU A 121 -4.68 11.57 18.09
C LEU A 121 -4.45 13.02 18.51
N THR A 122 -5.40 13.62 19.20
CA THR A 122 -5.37 15.07 19.55
C THR A 122 -5.35 15.35 21.05
N LYS A 123 -5.95 14.48 21.89
CA LYS A 123 -6.09 14.74 23.34
C LYS A 123 -5.69 13.57 24.24
N GLU A 124 -5.31 12.43 23.66
CA GLU A 124 -5.08 11.21 24.43
C GLU A 124 -3.79 11.29 25.26
N LYS A 125 -3.79 10.57 26.39
CA LYS A 125 -2.68 10.50 27.37
C LYS A 125 -2.12 11.87 27.77
N GLY A 126 -2.98 12.86 27.98
CA GLY A 126 -2.58 14.21 28.38
C GLY A 126 -1.85 14.99 27.28
N GLY A 127 -2.12 14.69 26.00
CA GLY A 127 -1.52 15.38 24.86
C GLY A 127 -0.18 14.80 24.40
N LYS A 128 0.32 13.73 25.04
CA LYS A 128 1.61 13.10 24.68
C LYS A 128 1.65 12.53 23.26
N LEU A 129 0.47 12.19 22.70
CA LEU A 129 0.32 11.65 21.36
C LEU A 129 -0.25 12.67 20.36
N HIS A 130 -0.24 13.96 20.71
CA HIS A 130 -0.65 15.01 19.78
C HIS A 130 0.13 14.89 18.46
N ASP A 131 -0.57 15.02 17.32
CA ASP A 131 -0.06 14.86 15.95
C ASP A 131 0.41 13.43 15.58
N CYS A 132 0.09 12.43 16.40
CA CYS A 132 0.24 11.03 16.04
C CYS A 132 -1.02 10.50 15.33
N TYR A 133 -0.85 9.40 14.62
CA TYR A 133 -1.89 8.71 13.86
C TYR A 133 -1.98 7.28 14.37
N GLU A 134 -3.15 6.87 14.85
CA GLU A 134 -3.44 5.46 15.03
C GLU A 134 -3.93 4.89 13.71
N LEU A 135 -3.21 3.90 13.20
CA LEU A 135 -3.56 3.18 11.97
C LEU A 135 -4.36 1.93 12.31
N ASP A 136 -5.27 1.53 11.42
CA ASP A 136 -5.93 0.22 11.51
C ASP A 136 -4.87 -0.90 11.40
N PRO A 137 -4.61 -1.69 12.47
CA PRO A 137 -3.61 -2.74 12.44
C PRO A 137 -3.87 -3.79 11.34
N ALA A 138 -5.13 -4.04 10.98
CA ALA A 138 -5.47 -5.02 9.94
C ALA A 138 -5.07 -4.55 8.52
N ALA A 139 -4.84 -3.24 8.35
CA ALA A 139 -4.43 -2.63 7.09
C ALA A 139 -2.92 -2.29 7.05
N VAL A 140 -2.17 -2.58 8.12
CA VAL A 140 -0.73 -2.31 8.23
C VAL A 140 0.05 -3.63 8.07
N PRO A 141 1.02 -3.72 7.14
CA PRO A 141 1.83 -4.93 7.02
C PRO A 141 2.59 -5.26 8.31
N ASP A 142 2.63 -6.55 8.69
CA ASP A 142 3.19 -7.03 9.96
C ASP A 142 4.62 -6.54 10.25
N VAL A 143 5.44 -6.35 9.21
CA VAL A 143 6.80 -5.81 9.31
C VAL A 143 6.86 -4.43 10.00
N PHE A 144 5.76 -3.66 9.97
CA PHE A 144 5.64 -2.38 10.67
C PHE A 144 4.99 -2.49 12.06
N LEU A 145 4.42 -3.64 12.43
CA LEU A 145 3.70 -3.84 13.69
C LEU A 145 4.56 -4.50 14.78
N HIS A 146 5.65 -5.18 14.42
CA HIS A 146 6.55 -5.80 15.41
C HIS A 146 7.36 -4.77 16.20
N LYS A 147 7.80 -5.16 17.41
CA LYS A 147 8.69 -4.35 18.26
C LYS A 147 10.13 -4.48 17.76
N ASN A 148 10.86 -3.36 17.73
CA ASN A 148 12.30 -3.39 17.89
C ASN A 148 12.64 -3.48 19.38
#